data_AF-A0A2G6ET52-F1
#
_entry.id   AF-A0A2G6ET52-F1
#
_cell.length_a   1.000
_cell.length_b   1.000
_cell.length_c   1.000
_cell.angle_alpha   90.00
_cell.angle_beta   90.00
_cell.angle_gamma   90.00
#
_symmetry.space_group_name_H-M   'P 1'
#
loop_
_entity.id
_entity.type
_entity.pdbx_description
1 polymer ?
#
loop_
_entity_poly.entity_id
_entity_poly.type
_entity_poly.pdbx_seq_one_letter_code
_entity_poly.pdbx_strand_id
1 'polypeptide(L)'
;EEALDMAEWVITFGASTMSAQRQTFYRCLIEQLQLALDEDRNAKDYEWIHRQLYGDEIYETVCQHINGQSAFYGLSVIGDDCENFTSHQQLLTAYRKWQVVKN
;
A
#
# COMPACT_ATOMS: atom_id res chain seq x y z
N GLU A 1 -9.32 15.07 3.30
CA GLU A 1 -8.76 15.24 4.65
C GLU A 1 -8.57 13.89 5.36
N GLU A 2 -9.60 13.11 5.66
CA GLU A 2 -9.44 11.81 6.38
C GLU A 2 -8.39 10.85 5.78
N ALA A 3 -8.30 10.76 4.44
CA ALA A 3 -7.30 9.93 3.77
C ALA A 3 -5.85 10.36 4.04
N LEU A 4 -5.62 11.67 4.18
CA LEU A 4 -4.31 12.23 4.50
C LEU A 4 -3.92 11.86 5.94
N ASP A 5 -4.82 12.10 6.89
CA ASP A 5 -4.59 11.79 8.31
C ASP A 5 -4.26 10.31 8.52
N MET A 6 -4.99 9.42 7.83
CA MET A 6 -4.72 7.98 7.88
C MET A 6 -3.38 7.62 7.23
N ALA A 7 -3.02 8.24 6.09
CA ALA A 7 -1.75 7.98 5.43
C ALA A 7 -0.56 8.43 6.29
N GLU A 8 -0.67 9.60 6.94
CA GLU A 8 0.30 10.11 7.90
C GLU A 8 0.41 9.19 9.12
N TRP A 9 -0.72 8.77 9.69
CA TRP A 9 -0.72 7.81 10.79
C TRP A 9 -0.03 6.50 10.41
N VAL A 10 -0.33 5.95 9.24
CA VAL A 10 0.28 4.71 8.74
C VAL A 10 1.79 4.83 8.62
N ILE A 11 2.31 5.94 8.07
CA ILE A 11 3.76 6.11 7.95
C ILE A 11 4.41 6.37 9.31
N THR A 12 3.82 7.20 10.17
CA THR A 12 4.36 7.54 11.49
C THR A 12 4.53 6.32 12.39
N PHE A 13 3.54 5.42 12.40
CA PHE A 13 3.57 4.25 13.29
C PHE A 13 4.04 2.96 12.61
N GLY A 14 3.97 2.88 11.28
CA GLY A 14 4.28 1.67 10.53
C GLY A 14 5.66 1.65 9.87
N ALA A 15 6.32 2.80 9.65
CA ALA A 15 7.51 2.89 8.80
C ALA A 15 8.63 1.91 9.17
N SER A 16 8.88 1.67 10.46
CA SER A 16 9.96 0.78 10.93
C SER A 16 9.83 -0.68 10.47
N THR A 17 8.62 -1.11 10.11
CA THR A 17 8.32 -2.48 9.67
C THR A 17 8.07 -2.59 8.16
N MET A 18 8.02 -1.46 7.46
CA MET A 18 7.71 -1.40 6.03
C MET A 18 8.95 -1.50 5.16
N SER A 19 8.80 -2.11 3.98
CA SER A 19 9.82 -2.04 2.94
C SER A 19 10.06 -0.61 2.49
N ALA A 20 11.26 -0.32 2.00
CA ALA A 20 11.61 1.01 1.47
C ALA A 20 10.65 1.46 0.35
N GLN A 21 10.28 0.55 -0.56
CA GLN A 21 9.33 0.84 -1.64
C GLN A 21 7.96 1.27 -1.09
N ARG A 22 7.46 0.59 -0.05
CA ARG A 22 6.17 0.93 0.57
C ARG A 22 6.24 2.27 1.31
N GLN A 23 7.35 2.58 1.95
CA GLN A 23 7.57 3.91 2.54
C GLN A 23 7.58 5.00 1.46
N THR A 24 8.26 4.78 0.33
CA THR A 24 8.27 5.71 -0.80
C THR A 24 6.87 5.93 -1.37
N PHE A 25 6.07 4.87 -1.50
CA PHE A 25 4.65 4.98 -1.89
C PHE A 25 3.87 5.88 -0.94
N TYR A 26 3.93 5.65 0.37
CA TYR A 26 3.20 6.48 1.33
C TYR A 26 3.67 7.94 1.37
N ARG A 27 4.98 8.19 1.19
CA ARG A 27 5.51 9.56 1.08
C ARG A 27 4.93 10.28 -0.14
N CYS A 28 4.92 9.62 -1.29
CA CYS A 28 4.32 10.15 -2.51
C CYS A 28 2.80 10.38 -2.34
N LEU A 29 2.09 9.42 -1.73
CA LEU A 29 0.65 9.53 -1.43
C LEU A 29 0.33 10.73 -0.54
N ILE A 30 1.09 10.94 0.54
CA ILE A 30 0.92 12.07 1.46
C ILE A 30 1.10 13.39 0.72
N GLU A 31 2.19 13.56 -0.05
CA GLU A 31 2.42 14.82 -0.78
C GLU A 31 1.35 15.08 -1.83
N GLN A 32 0.88 14.05 -2.55
CA GLN A 32 -0.21 14.21 -3.51
C GLN A 32 -1.55 14.54 -2.84
N LEU A 33 -1.85 13.96 -1.68
CA LEU A 33 -3.05 14.30 -0.89
C LEU A 33 -2.96 15.73 -0.33
N GLN A 34 -1.79 16.17 0.13
CA GLN A 34 -1.57 17.55 0.57
C GLN A 34 -1.79 18.53 -0.57
N LEU A 35 -1.26 18.24 -1.76
CA LEU A 35 -1.49 19.08 -2.96
C LEU A 35 -2.95 19.06 -3.42
N ALA A 36 -3.65 17.94 -3.27
CA ALA A 36 -5.06 17.86 -3.62
C ALA A 36 -5.97 18.67 -2.68
N LEU A 37 -5.51 18.97 -1.46
CA LEU A 37 -6.20 19.78 -0.46
C LEU A 37 -5.74 21.24 -0.45
N ASP A 38 -4.72 21.57 -1.23
CA ASP A 38 -4.18 22.92 -1.32
C ASP A 38 -4.93 23.73 -2.39
N GLU A 39 -5.49 24.88 -2.01
CA GLU A 39 -6.24 25.75 -2.91
C GLU A 39 -5.35 26.67 -3.76
N ASP A 40 -4.10 26.89 -3.34
CA ASP A 40 -3.15 27.82 -3.97
C ASP A 40 -2.23 27.13 -4.98
N ARG A 41 -2.06 25.80 -4.86
CA ARG A 41 -1.12 25.01 -5.68
C ARG A 41 -1.84 24.01 -6.57
N ASN A 42 -1.36 23.87 -7.82
CA ASN A 42 -1.85 22.87 -8.75
C ASN A 42 -0.93 21.64 -8.77
N ALA A 43 -1.46 20.46 -8.45
CA ALA A 43 -0.70 19.20 -8.41
C ALA A 43 0.04 18.88 -9.72
N LYS A 44 -0.50 19.28 -10.89
CA LYS A 44 0.12 19.04 -12.20
C LYS A 44 1.45 19.76 -12.37
N ASP A 45 1.63 20.91 -11.72
CA ASP A 45 2.85 21.69 -11.84
C ASP A 45 4.06 20.98 -11.19
N TYR A 46 3.79 20.01 -10.30
CA TYR A 46 4.80 19.22 -9.60
C TYR A 46 4.98 17.81 -10.16
N GLU A 47 4.25 17.43 -11.21
CA GLU A 47 4.29 16.07 -11.77
C GLU A 47 5.72 15.66 -12.14
N TRP A 48 6.45 16.51 -12.86
CA TRP A 48 7.79 16.20 -13.33
C TRP A 48 8.75 15.90 -12.18
N ILE A 49 8.75 16.72 -11.13
CA ILE A 49 9.67 16.54 -10.01
C ILE A 49 9.29 15.30 -9.16
N HIS A 50 8.00 15.01 -9.01
CA HIS A 50 7.56 13.83 -8.28
C HIS A 50 7.89 12.53 -9.00
N ARG A 51 7.75 12.49 -10.34
CA ARG A 51 8.20 11.35 -11.14
C ARG A 51 9.71 11.11 -10.97
N GLN A 52 10.52 12.16 -10.89
CA GLN A 52 11.95 12.03 -10.61
C GLN A 52 12.25 11.59 -9.18
N LEU A 53 11.50 12.06 -8.19
CA LEU A 53 11.75 11.79 -6.77
C LEU A 53 11.29 10.39 -6.34
N TYR A 54 10.14 9.94 -6.83
CA TYR A 54 9.50 8.70 -6.40
C TYR A 54 9.54 7.59 -7.46
N GLY A 55 9.84 7.92 -8.71
CA GLY A 55 9.77 7.03 -9.85
C GLY A 55 8.38 7.00 -10.50
N ASP A 56 8.35 6.75 -11.81
CA ASP A 56 7.12 6.77 -12.62
C ASP A 56 6.07 5.77 -12.13
N GLU A 57 6.48 4.56 -11.78
CA GLU A 57 5.57 3.49 -11.33
C GLU A 57 4.84 3.87 -10.03
N ILE A 58 5.59 4.39 -9.04
CA ILE A 58 5.01 4.80 -7.75
C ILE A 58 4.08 5.99 -7.95
N TYR A 59 4.53 7.01 -8.70
CA TYR A 59 3.72 8.20 -8.95
C TYR A 59 2.39 7.84 -9.64
N GLU A 60 2.45 7.05 -10.71
CA GLU A 60 1.26 6.61 -11.44
C GLU A 60 0.30 5.81 -10.55
N THR A 61 0.85 4.90 -9.74
CA THR A 61 0.05 4.12 -8.78
C THR A 61 -0.63 5.05 -7.77
N VAL A 62 0.08 6.03 -7.21
CA VAL A 62 -0.51 7.00 -6.27
C VAL A 62 -1.64 7.80 -6.93
N CYS A 63 -1.46 8.26 -8.16
CA CYS A 63 -2.50 8.97 -8.91
C CYS A 63 -3.75 8.09 -9.11
N GLN A 64 -3.59 6.82 -9.45
CA GLN A 64 -4.70 5.86 -9.57
C GLN A 64 -5.42 5.65 -8.24
N HIS A 65 -4.68 5.61 -7.12
CA HIS A 65 -5.24 5.48 -5.78
C HIS A 65 -6.07 6.71 -5.37
N ILE A 66 -5.56 7.91 -5.61
CA ILE A 66 -6.27 9.17 -5.30
C ILE A 66 -7.54 9.31 -6.16
N ASN A 67 -7.49 8.89 -7.42
CA ASN A 67 -8.63 8.90 -8.33
C ASN A 67 -9.63 7.75 -8.10
N GLY A 68 -9.39 6.87 -7.12
CA GLY A 68 -10.25 5.73 -6.82
C GLY A 68 -10.24 4.61 -7.87
N GLN A 69 -9.26 4.61 -8.79
CA GLN A 69 -9.11 3.59 -9.84
C GLN A 69 -8.40 2.34 -9.32
N SER A 70 -7.53 2.50 -8.31
CA SER A 70 -6.88 1.42 -7.60
C SER A 70 -7.09 1.59 -6.10
N ALA A 71 -7.19 0.49 -5.37
CA ALA A 71 -7.28 0.48 -3.93
C ALA A 71 -6.34 -0.60 -3.36
N PHE A 72 -5.98 -0.48 -2.08
CA PHE A 72 -5.22 -1.50 -1.34
C PHE A 72 -3.79 -1.78 -1.85
N TYR A 73 -2.91 -0.77 -1.79
CA TYR A 73 -1.54 -0.89 -2.28
C TYR A 73 -0.76 -2.02 -1.59
N GLY A 74 -0.23 -2.93 -2.42
CA GLY A 74 0.55 -4.09 -1.98
C GLY A 74 -0.27 -5.19 -1.30
N LEU A 75 -1.61 -5.14 -1.39
CA LEU A 75 -2.49 -6.20 -0.90
C LEU A 75 -3.04 -7.00 -2.09
N SER A 76 -2.70 -8.28 -2.14
CA SER A 76 -3.27 -9.22 -3.12
C SER A 76 -4.67 -9.64 -2.70
N VAL A 77 -5.52 -9.98 -3.67
CA VAL A 77 -6.79 -10.65 -3.40
C VAL A 77 -6.53 -12.01 -2.75
N ILE A 78 -7.30 -12.31 -1.71
CA ILE A 78 -7.19 -13.55 -0.94
C ILE A 78 -8.42 -14.39 -1.29
N GLY A 79 -8.21 -15.61 -1.79
CA GLY A 79 -9.27 -16.59 -1.97
C GLY A 79 -9.68 -17.23 -0.65
N ASP A 80 -10.76 -18.01 -0.65
CA ASP A 80 -11.34 -18.58 0.57
C ASP A 80 -10.34 -19.44 1.37
N ASP A 81 -9.39 -20.09 0.69
CA ASP A 81 -8.40 -20.97 1.31
C ASP A 81 -7.03 -20.33 1.54
N CYS A 82 -6.91 -18.99 1.42
CA CYS A 82 -5.65 -18.27 1.64
C CYS A 82 -4.48 -18.80 0.78
N GLU A 83 -4.74 -19.17 -0.48
CA GLU A 83 -3.79 -19.85 -1.37
C GLU A 83 -2.53 -19.02 -1.63
N ASN A 84 -2.68 -17.70 -1.64
CA ASN A 84 -1.60 -16.74 -1.85
C ASN A 84 -0.71 -16.52 -0.61
N PHE A 85 -1.05 -17.10 0.55
CA PHE A 85 -0.26 -16.99 1.77
C PHE A 85 0.53 -18.27 2.05
N THR A 86 1.79 -18.31 1.62
CA THR A 86 2.69 -19.45 1.83
C THR A 86 2.75 -19.89 3.30
N SER A 87 2.86 -18.95 4.24
CA SER A 87 2.90 -19.27 5.68
C SER A 87 1.61 -19.95 6.16
N HIS A 88 0.46 -19.53 5.63
CA HIS A 88 -0.84 -20.15 5.94
C HIS A 88 -0.91 -21.57 5.37
N GLN A 89 -0.47 -21.79 4.12
CA GLN A 89 -0.46 -23.12 3.50
C GLN A 89 0.47 -24.09 4.23
N GLN A 90 1.62 -23.61 4.74
CA GLN A 90 2.50 -24.41 5.59
C GLN A 90 1.83 -24.80 6.91
N LEU A 91 1.11 -23.87 7.54
CA LEU A 91 0.33 -24.14 8.75
C LEU A 91 -0.75 -25.21 8.50
N LEU A 92 -1.53 -25.08 7.42
CA LEU A 92 -2.55 -26.05 7.05
C LEU A 92 -1.95 -27.44 6.78
N THR A 93 -0.79 -27.48 6.13
CA THR A 93 -0.07 -28.73 5.87
C THR A 93 0.35 -29.41 7.17
N ALA A 94 0.90 -28.65 8.13
CA ALA A 94 1.23 -29.17 9.45
C ALA A 94 -0.04 -29.67 10.16
N TYR A 95 -1.10 -28.88 10.16
CA TYR A 95 -2.37 -29.21 10.80
C TYR A 95 -3.01 -30.50 10.25
N ARG A 96 -3.01 -30.69 8.93
CA ARG A 96 -3.53 -31.91 8.28
C ARG A 96 -2.81 -33.18 8.76
N LYS A 97 -1.49 -33.13 9.00
CA LYS A 97 -0.74 -34.27 9.55
C LYS A 97 -1.23 -34.66 10.94
N TRP A 98 -1.51 -33.68 11.80
CA TRP A 98 -2.05 -33.92 13.14
C TRP A 98 -3.47 -34.51 13.11
N GLN A 99 -4.31 -34.04 12.18
CA GLN A 99 -5.68 -34.55 12.04
C GLN A 99 -5.72 -36.03 11.66
N VAL A 100 -4.79 -36.49 10.82
CA VAL A 100 -4.68 -37.92 10.46
C VAL A 100 -4.34 -38.79 11.67
N VAL A 101 -3.56 -38.29 12.62
CA VAL A 101 -3.17 -39.04 13.84
C VAL A 101 -4.27 -39.04 14.91
N LYS A 102 -5.15 -38.03 14.88
CA LYS A 102 -6.24 -37.89 15.85
C LYS A 102 -7.43 -38.80 15.54
N ASN A 103 -7.65 -39.08 14.25
CA ASN A 103 -8.67 -40.03 13.77
C ASN A 103 -8.15 -41.46 13.83
#